data_AF-A0A969DNW6-F1
#
_entry.id   AF-A0A969DNW6-F1
#
_cell.length_a   1.000
_cell.length_b   1.000
_cell.length_c   1.000
_cell.angle_alpha   90.00
_cell.angle_beta   90.00
_cell.angle_gamma   90.00
#
_symmetry.space_group_name_H-M   'P 1'
#
loop_
_entity.id
_entity.type
_entity.pdbx_description
1 polymer ?
#
loop_
_entity_poly.entity_id
_entity_poly.type
_entity_poly.pdbx_seq_one_letter_code
_entity_poly.pdbx_strand_id
1 'polypeptide(L)'
;MGENRCKANPAQKDVPNTDLFDETRAEKWIYEGCDNHGKVVLISIANGGHTWPGGRQFSSEKNIGRTSSDFDATEEIWRFFKGL
;
A
#
# COMPACT_ATOMS: atom_id res chain seq x y z
N MET A 1 -7.46 19.83 -5.05
CA MET A 1 -6.55 18.91 -5.76
C MET A 1 -5.49 18.48 -4.75
N GLY A 2 -5.09 17.21 -4.73
CA GLY A 2 -4.02 16.75 -3.83
C GLY A 2 -2.69 17.42 -4.15
N GLU A 3 -1.70 17.30 -3.25
CA GLU A 3 -0.37 17.94 -3.36
C GLU A 3 0.31 17.71 -4.72
N ASN A 4 0.12 16.52 -5.31
CA ASN A 4 0.71 16.12 -6.60
C ASN A 4 -0.15 16.47 -7.84
N ARG A 5 -1.23 17.25 -7.66
CA ARG A 5 -2.18 17.72 -8.70
C ARG A 5 -2.67 16.63 -9.67
N CYS A 6 -2.89 15.41 -9.16
CA CYS A 6 -3.47 14.31 -9.93
C CYS A 6 -4.94 14.52 -10.28
N LYS A 7 -5.43 13.76 -11.27
CA LYS A 7 -6.87 13.69 -11.58
C LYS A 7 -7.66 13.23 -10.35
N ALA A 8 -8.85 13.79 -10.17
CA ALA A 8 -9.65 13.59 -8.96
C ALA A 8 -10.27 12.18 -8.81
N ASN A 9 -10.25 11.35 -9.86
CA ASN A 9 -10.85 10.01 -9.84
C ASN A 9 -9.77 8.94 -9.95
N PRO A 10 -9.17 8.49 -8.83
CA PRO A 10 -8.23 7.38 -8.85
C PRO A 10 -8.91 6.06 -9.18
N ALA A 11 -8.17 5.14 -9.82
CA ALA A 11 -8.62 3.77 -9.99
C ALA A 11 -8.35 2.97 -8.70
N GLN A 12 -9.38 2.38 -8.13
CA GLN A 12 -9.23 1.41 -7.03
C GLN A 12 -8.84 0.04 -7.60
N LYS A 13 -7.93 -0.65 -6.93
CA LYS A 13 -7.52 -2.02 -7.22
C LYS A 13 -7.66 -2.86 -5.96
N ASP A 14 -8.14 -4.08 -6.12
CA ASP A 14 -8.20 -5.04 -5.04
C ASP A 14 -6.79 -5.46 -4.64
N VAL A 15 -6.53 -5.45 -3.34
CA VAL A 15 -5.42 -6.18 -2.72
C VAL A 15 -6.09 -7.33 -1.97
N PRO A 16 -5.92 -8.59 -2.42
CA PRO A 16 -6.52 -9.73 -1.76
C PRO A 16 -6.08 -9.80 -0.29
N ASN A 17 -7.03 -10.00 0.62
CA ASN A 17 -6.68 -10.36 1.99
C ASN A 17 -6.30 -11.84 1.99
N THR A 18 -4.99 -12.12 2.06
CA THR A 18 -4.44 -13.49 1.96
C THR A 18 -4.15 -14.09 3.32
N ASP A 19 -3.94 -13.26 4.35
CA ASP A 19 -3.71 -13.71 5.73
C ASP A 19 -4.81 -13.21 6.65
N LEU A 20 -5.86 -14.02 6.80
CA LEU A 20 -7.01 -13.69 7.65
C LEU A 20 -6.67 -13.62 9.15
N PHE A 21 -5.47 -14.06 9.55
CA PHE A 21 -5.06 -14.09 10.96
C PHE A 21 -4.20 -12.88 11.37
N ASP A 22 -3.73 -12.07 10.41
CA ASP A 22 -3.02 -10.83 10.72
C ASP A 22 -3.96 -9.67 11.10
N GLU A 23 -5.28 -9.85 10.91
CA GLU A 23 -6.34 -8.90 11.18
C GLU A 23 -6.16 -7.52 10.50
N THR A 24 -5.38 -7.48 9.43
CA THR A 24 -5.18 -6.31 8.57
C THR A 24 -6.01 -6.40 7.30
N ARG A 25 -6.13 -5.28 6.59
CA ARG A 25 -6.70 -5.26 5.24
C ARG A 25 -6.07 -4.17 4.41
N ALA A 26 -5.50 -4.55 3.27
CA ALA A 26 -4.93 -3.61 2.33
C ALA A 26 -5.95 -3.14 1.27
N GLU A 27 -5.80 -1.88 0.84
CA GLU A 27 -6.54 -1.29 -0.28
C GLU A 27 -5.57 -0.46 -1.13
N LYS A 28 -5.73 -0.51 -2.46
CA LYS A 28 -4.83 0.16 -3.41
C LYS A 28 -5.58 1.14 -4.30
N TRP A 29 -5.01 2.33 -4.48
CA TRP A 29 -5.47 3.37 -5.39
C TRP A 29 -4.35 3.81 -6.33
N ILE A 30 -4.71 4.01 -7.59
CA ILE A 30 -3.82 4.51 -8.64
C ILE A 30 -4.33 5.87 -9.09
N TYR A 31 -3.54 6.91 -8.86
CA TYR A 31 -3.79 8.27 -9.31
C TYR A 31 -2.93 8.54 -10.54
N GLU A 32 -3.58 8.96 -11.63
CA GLU A 32 -2.94 9.28 -12.90
C GLU A 32 -3.11 10.75 -13.27
N GLY A 33 -2.35 11.20 -14.27
CA GLY A 33 -2.39 12.58 -14.72
C GLY A 33 -1.98 13.56 -13.63
N CYS A 34 -1.01 13.18 -12.80
CA CYS A 34 -0.35 14.06 -11.85
C CYS A 34 0.59 15.02 -12.59
N ASP A 35 1.15 15.98 -11.85
CA ASP A 35 2.18 16.89 -12.39
C ASP A 35 3.28 16.14 -13.13
N ASN A 36 3.80 16.77 -14.20
CA ASN A 36 4.86 16.21 -15.04
C ASN A 36 4.52 14.81 -15.60
N HIS A 37 3.24 14.56 -15.89
CA HIS A 37 2.73 13.25 -16.34
C HIS A 37 3.00 12.12 -15.33
N GLY A 38 3.12 12.46 -14.05
CA GLY A 38 3.38 11.51 -12.98
C GLY A 38 2.22 10.58 -12.68
N LYS A 39 2.54 9.51 -11.95
CA LYS A 39 1.60 8.53 -11.39
C LYS A 39 1.88 8.41 -9.89
N VAL A 40 0.84 8.31 -9.08
CA VAL A 40 0.93 8.01 -7.65
C VAL A 40 0.17 6.73 -7.37
N VAL A 41 0.81 5.80 -6.66
CA VAL A 41 0.17 4.59 -6.15
C VAL A 41 0.14 4.67 -4.64
N LEU A 42 -1.06 4.56 -4.06
CA LEU A 42 -1.27 4.52 -2.62
C LEU A 42 -1.76 3.12 -2.26
N ILE A 43 -1.10 2.48 -1.31
CA ILE A 43 -1.62 1.29 -0.63
C ILE A 43 -1.82 1.66 0.83
N SER A 44 -3.05 1.60 1.31
CA SER A 44 -3.38 1.81 2.74
C SER A 44 -3.66 0.48 3.39
N ILE A 45 -3.27 0.34 4.66
CA ILE A 45 -3.48 -0.87 5.44
C ILE A 45 -4.31 -0.51 6.66
N ALA A 46 -5.56 -0.98 6.69
CA ALA A 46 -6.39 -0.88 7.88
C ALA A 46 -5.84 -1.82 8.97
N ASN A 47 -5.85 -1.34 10.21
CA ASN A 47 -5.30 -2.03 11.40
C ASN A 47 -3.80 -2.37 11.34
N GLY A 48 -3.07 -1.81 10.37
CA GLY A 48 -1.62 -2.00 10.25
C GLY A 48 -0.81 -1.18 11.24
N GLY A 49 0.44 -1.60 11.45
CA GLY A 49 1.45 -0.95 12.27
C GLY A 49 2.51 -0.18 11.48
N HIS A 50 3.48 0.38 12.21
CA HIS A 50 4.72 0.94 11.64
C HIS A 50 5.71 -0.17 11.30
N THR A 51 5.36 -0.95 10.28
CA THR A 51 6.03 -2.19 9.87
C THR A 51 6.18 -2.25 8.35
N TRP A 52 7.00 -3.18 7.84
CA TRP A 52 7.15 -3.42 6.40
C TRP A 52 6.23 -4.54 5.92
N PRO A 53 5.20 -4.27 5.09
CA PRO A 53 4.28 -5.31 4.60
C PRO A 53 5.00 -6.41 3.80
N GLY A 54 4.61 -7.66 4.03
CA GLY A 54 5.30 -8.86 3.53
C GLY A 54 6.60 -9.19 4.28
N GLY A 55 7.00 -8.34 5.23
CA GLY A 55 8.11 -8.58 6.14
C GLY A 55 7.69 -9.41 7.36
N ARG A 56 8.67 -9.75 8.20
CA ARG A 56 8.42 -10.41 9.49
C ARG A 56 7.96 -9.39 10.54
N GLN A 57 7.00 -9.80 11.38
CA GLN A 57 6.71 -9.15 12.66
C GLN A 57 7.95 -9.18 13.59
N PHE A 58 8.79 -8.15 13.53
CA PHE A 58 10.11 -8.14 14.17
C PHE A 58 10.10 -7.68 15.63
N SER A 59 8.98 -7.13 16.10
CA SER A 59 8.74 -6.76 17.49
C SER A 59 7.29 -7.06 17.88
N SER A 60 6.94 -6.92 19.16
CA SER A 60 5.56 -7.15 19.61
C SER A 60 4.59 -6.16 18.96
N GLU A 61 3.39 -6.62 18.62
CA GLU A 61 2.30 -5.77 18.07
C GLU A 61 2.01 -4.55 18.94
N LYS A 62 2.16 -4.65 20.27
CA LYS A 62 1.96 -3.53 21.19
C LYS A 62 2.88 -2.32 20.93
N ASN A 63 4.06 -2.55 20.36
CA ASN A 63 5.07 -1.49 20.16
C ASN A 63 5.05 -0.95 18.73
N ILE A 64 4.85 -1.82 17.74
CA ILE A 64 4.98 -1.47 16.32
C ILE A 64 3.69 -1.66 15.53
N GLY A 65 2.62 -2.16 16.15
CA GLY A 65 1.40 -2.58 15.47
C GLY A 65 1.57 -3.89 14.68
N ARG A 66 0.57 -4.20 13.85
CA ARG A 66 0.50 -5.44 13.08
C ARG A 66 1.17 -5.30 11.72
N THR A 67 1.96 -6.30 11.36
CA THR A 67 2.53 -6.40 10.02
C THR A 67 1.51 -7.09 9.11
N SER A 68 1.15 -6.44 8.01
CA SER A 68 0.30 -7.06 6.98
C SER A 68 1.10 -8.04 6.13
N SER A 69 0.55 -9.22 5.93
CA SER A 69 1.08 -10.29 5.07
C SER A 69 0.37 -10.34 3.70
N ASP A 70 -0.57 -9.43 3.44
CA ASP A 70 -1.41 -9.43 2.22
C ASP A 70 -0.64 -9.16 0.91
N PHE A 71 0.52 -8.51 1.00
CA PHE A 71 1.37 -8.19 -0.15
C PHE A 71 2.81 -7.90 0.28
N ASP A 72 3.75 -8.02 -0.67
CA ASP A 72 5.15 -7.61 -0.48
C ASP A 72 5.34 -6.15 -0.93
N ALA A 73 5.63 -5.25 0.03
CA ALA A 73 5.83 -3.84 -0.27
C ALA A 73 7.07 -3.58 -1.15
N THR A 74 8.12 -4.39 -1.00
CA THR A 74 9.33 -4.29 -1.83
C THR A 74 9.00 -4.59 -3.28
N GLU A 75 8.22 -5.64 -3.51
CA GLU A 75 7.78 -6.04 -4.85
C GLU A 75 6.86 -4.97 -5.47
N GLU A 76 5.93 -4.42 -4.70
CA GLU A 76 5.03 -3.34 -5.16
C GLU A 76 5.79 -2.06 -5.54
N ILE A 77 6.79 -1.68 -4.74
CA ILE A 77 7.67 -0.55 -5.07
C ILE A 77 8.43 -0.82 -6.37
N TRP A 78 8.96 -2.03 -6.54
CA TRP A 78 9.66 -2.40 -7.77
C TRP A 78 8.75 -2.40 -9.00
N ARG A 79 7.52 -2.94 -8.86
CA ARG A 79 6.50 -2.89 -9.91
C ARG A 79 6.23 -1.44 -10.33
N PHE A 80 6.01 -0.55 -9.37
CA PHE A 80 5.79 0.88 -9.64
C PHE A 80 6.92 1.49 -10.50
N PHE A 81 8.18 1.32 -10.09
CA PHE A 81 9.31 1.91 -10.82
C PHE A 81 9.58 1.25 -12.18
N LYS A 82 9.14 0.01 -12.39
CA LYS A 82 9.15 -0.62 -13.72
C LYS A 82 8.03 -0.13 -14.66
N GLY A 83 7.13 0.73 -14.18
CA GLY A 83 6.00 1.27 -14.96
C GLY A 83 4.61 0.75 -14.53
N LEU A 84 4.58 -0.08 -13.47
CA LEU A 84 3.53 -1.01 -13.01
C LEU A 84 3.43 -2.29 -13.84
#